data_AF-G9K9Y7-F1
#
_entry.id   AF-G9K9Y7-F1
#
_cell.length_a   1.000
_cell.length_b   1.000
_cell.length_c   1.000
_cell.angle_alpha   90.00
_cell.angle_beta   90.00
_cell.angle_gamma   90.00
#
_symmetry.space_group_name_H-M   'P 1'
#
loop_
_entity.id
_entity.type
_entity.pdbx_description
1 polymer ?
#
loop_
_entity_poly.entity_id
_entity_poly.type
_entity_poly.pdbx_seq_one_letter_code
_entity_poly.pdbx_strand_id
1 'polypeptide(L)'
;DTFEIDPEIETECFFVEPDEPFHMGTLEENKLNLTLDFHRLLTVELQFKLKAINLQTIRHHELPDCYDFSLTITFDNKAHSGRIKISLDNDISIRECKDWHVSGSIQKNTHYMMIFDALVIL
;
A
#
# COMPACT_ATOMS: atom_id res chain seq x y z
N ASP A 1 17.12 27.60 29.93
CA ASP A 1 16.51 26.65 28.98
C ASP A 1 15.48 25.81 29.71
N THR A 2 14.20 26.03 29.41
CA THR A 2 13.06 25.33 30.01
C THR A 2 12.06 24.98 28.93
N PHE A 3 11.54 23.75 28.99
CA PHE A 3 10.47 23.26 28.14
C PHE A 3 9.41 22.59 29.02
N GLU A 4 8.16 22.64 28.59
CA GLU A 4 7.03 21.94 29.17
C GLU A 4 6.42 21.10 28.05
N ILE A 5 6.35 19.79 28.25
CA ILE A 5 5.91 18.82 27.24
C ILE A 5 4.84 17.94 27.87
N ASP A 6 3.71 17.85 27.19
CA ASP A 6 2.70 16.82 27.45
C ASP A 6 3.03 15.61 26.56
N PRO A 7 3.19 14.39 27.12
CA PRO A 7 3.47 13.18 26.35
C PRO A 7 2.24 12.65 25.56
N GLU A 8 1.06 13.24 25.71
CA GLU A 8 -0.12 12.86 24.92
C GLU A 8 0.11 13.07 23.42
N ILE A 9 -0.21 12.04 22.62
CA ILE A 9 -0.05 12.06 21.16
C ILE A 9 -1.38 12.43 20.52
N GLU A 10 -1.41 13.60 19.89
CA GLU A 10 -2.54 14.05 19.07
C GLU A 10 -2.33 13.60 17.60
N THR A 11 -3.38 13.08 16.98
CA THR A 11 -3.34 12.59 15.58
C THR A 11 -4.38 13.34 14.74
N GLU A 12 -3.92 13.97 13.66
CA GLU A 12 -4.77 14.64 12.68
C GLU A 12 -4.69 13.91 11.33
N CYS A 13 -5.84 13.65 10.71
CA CYS A 13 -5.95 12.91 9.44
C CYS A 13 -6.73 13.72 8.41
N PHE A 14 -6.32 13.64 7.15
CA PHE A 14 -7.09 14.14 6.01
C PHE A 14 -7.10 13.10 4.89
N PHE A 15 -8.15 13.14 4.07
CA PHE A 15 -8.33 12.23 2.94
C PHE A 15 -8.31 13.03 1.64
N VAL A 16 -7.62 12.50 0.64
CA VAL A 16 -7.56 13.09 -0.71
C VAL A 16 -8.31 12.15 -1.64
N GLU A 17 -9.36 12.65 -2.27
CA GLU A 17 -10.14 11.88 -3.24
C GLU A 17 -9.39 11.80 -4.59
N PRO A 18 -9.18 10.60 -5.17
CA PRO A 18 -8.42 10.45 -6.42
C PRO A 18 -9.10 11.06 -7.65
N ASP A 19 -10.43 11.19 -7.63
CA ASP A 19 -11.24 11.55 -8.80
C ASP A 19 -11.40 13.07 -9.00
N GLU A 20 -10.89 13.88 -8.07
CA GLU A 20 -10.87 15.33 -8.24
C GLU A 20 -9.77 15.72 -9.24
N PRO A 21 -10.11 16.35 -10.39
CA PRO A 21 -9.12 16.75 -11.37
C PRO A 21 -8.18 17.77 -10.75
N PHE A 22 -6.91 17.37 -10.57
CA PHE A 22 -5.83 18.28 -10.26
C PHE A 22 -5.68 19.26 -11.42
N HIS A 23 -6.30 20.44 -11.30
CA HIS A 23 -5.93 21.56 -12.14
C HIS A 23 -4.44 21.83 -11.91
N MET A 24 -3.62 21.54 -12.92
CA MET A 24 -2.19 21.78 -12.99
C MET A 24 -1.92 23.29 -13.03
N GLY A 25 -2.32 23.99 -11.98
CA GLY A 25 -1.84 25.31 -11.63
C GLY A 25 -0.45 25.16 -11.03
N THR A 26 0.40 26.16 -11.28
CA THR A 26 1.80 26.27 -10.86
C THR A 26 2.11 25.72 -9.48
N LEU A 27 3.32 25.17 -9.34
CA LEU A 27 3.98 24.53 -8.17
C LEU A 27 3.78 25.22 -6.79
N GLU A 28 3.19 26.40 -6.73
CA GLU A 28 3.06 27.25 -5.53
C GLU A 28 1.65 27.29 -4.90
N GLU A 29 0.65 26.65 -5.50
CA GLU A 29 -0.63 26.47 -4.81
C GLU A 29 -0.57 25.19 -3.97
N ASN A 30 -0.22 25.32 -2.69
CA ASN A 30 -0.43 24.26 -1.69
C ASN A 30 -1.94 23.95 -1.58
N LYS A 31 -2.48 23.19 -2.55
CA LYS A 31 -3.90 22.83 -2.60
C LYS A 31 -4.30 21.90 -1.46
N LEU A 32 -3.33 21.17 -0.92
CA LEU A 32 -3.46 20.51 0.37
C LEU A 32 -3.05 21.53 1.43
N ASN A 33 -4.01 22.00 2.23
CA ASN A 33 -3.79 22.90 3.37
C ASN A 33 -3.06 22.16 4.52
N LEU A 34 -1.89 21.59 4.23
CA LEU A 34 -1.08 20.85 5.19
C LEU A 34 -0.06 21.79 5.82
N THR A 35 -0.24 22.07 7.12
CA THR A 35 0.74 22.80 7.92
C THR A 35 1.31 21.86 8.97
N LEU A 36 2.63 21.70 8.99
CA LEU A 36 3.31 20.80 9.93
C LEU A 36 4.17 21.61 10.91
N ASP A 37 3.97 21.42 12.22
CA ASP A 37 4.85 21.96 13.25
C ASP A 37 5.96 20.94 13.59
N PHE A 38 7.13 21.09 12.98
CA PHE A 38 8.28 20.19 13.16
C PHE A 38 8.81 20.12 14.59
N HIS A 39 8.52 21.08 15.46
CA HIS A 39 8.94 21.03 16.87
C HIS A 39 8.17 19.99 17.67
N ARG A 40 6.91 19.72 17.28
CA ARG A 40 6.01 18.79 17.96
C ARG A 40 5.73 17.52 17.14
N LEU A 41 6.09 17.53 15.85
CA LEU A 41 5.80 16.44 14.92
C LEU A 41 6.59 15.17 15.25
N LEU A 42 5.89 14.08 15.57
CA LEU A 42 6.50 12.77 15.79
C LEU A 42 6.56 11.93 14.51
N THR A 43 5.46 11.84 13.78
CA THR A 43 5.35 10.96 12.61
C THR A 43 4.32 11.50 11.62
N VAL A 44 4.57 11.34 10.32
CA VAL A 44 3.58 11.50 9.25
C VAL A 44 3.44 10.18 8.52
N GLU A 45 2.20 9.74 8.28
CA GLU A 45 1.91 8.53 7.52
C GLU A 45 1.05 8.84 6.31
N LEU A 46 1.47 8.38 5.14
CA LEU A 46 0.64 8.37 3.92
C LEU A 46 0.21 6.93 3.67
N GLN A 47 -1.09 6.68 3.81
CA GLN A 47 -1.67 5.35 3.64
C GLN A 47 -2.58 5.31 2.42
N PHE A 48 -2.34 4.37 1.51
CA PHE A 48 -3.17 4.20 0.32
C PHE A 48 -3.16 2.75 -0.16
N LYS A 49 -4.18 2.40 -0.95
CA LYS A 49 -4.34 1.05 -1.49
C LYS A 49 -4.21 1.06 -3.01
N LEU A 50 -3.49 0.09 -3.54
CA LEU A 50 -3.37 -0.16 -4.97
C LEU A 50 -3.79 -1.58 -5.30
N LYS A 51 -4.36 -1.76 -6.49
CA LYS A 51 -4.70 -3.09 -7.04
C LYS A 51 -3.85 -3.36 -8.26
N ALA A 52 -3.29 -4.56 -8.36
CA ALA A 52 -2.64 -5.03 -9.57
C ALA A 52 -2.98 -6.50 -9.86
N ILE A 53 -2.72 -6.93 -11.09
CA ILE A 53 -2.94 -8.30 -11.54
C ILE A 53 -1.63 -8.84 -12.08
N ASN A 54 -1.21 -10.01 -11.63
CA ASN A 54 -0.04 -10.67 -12.20
C ASN A 54 -0.46 -11.51 -13.41
N LEU A 55 -0.11 -11.02 -14.60
CA LEU A 55 -0.41 -11.70 -15.87
C LEU A 55 0.62 -12.77 -16.25
N GLN A 56 1.74 -12.89 -15.52
CA GLN A 56 2.75 -13.91 -15.80
C GLN A 56 2.24 -15.32 -15.46
N THR A 57 1.37 -15.45 -14.45
CA THR A 57 0.79 -16.75 -14.04
C THR A 57 -0.05 -17.39 -15.16
N ILE A 58 -0.66 -16.57 -16.02
CA ILE A 58 -1.41 -17.05 -17.20
C ILE A 58 -0.50 -17.84 -18.15
N ARG A 59 0.78 -17.48 -18.29
CA ARG A 59 1.74 -18.23 -19.13
C ARG A 59 2.05 -19.62 -18.59
N HIS A 60 1.87 -19.82 -17.28
CA HIS A 60 2.07 -21.10 -16.61
C HIS A 60 0.78 -21.93 -16.52
N HIS A 61 -0.30 -21.51 -17.20
CA HIS A 61 -1.62 -22.13 -17.09
C HIS A 61 -2.13 -22.18 -15.64
N GLU A 62 -1.80 -21.15 -14.86
CA GLU A 62 -2.32 -20.91 -13.53
C GLU A 62 -3.35 -19.77 -13.57
N LEU A 63 -4.17 -19.66 -12.53
CA LEU A 63 -5.13 -18.58 -12.41
C LEU A 63 -4.41 -17.23 -12.25
N PRO A 64 -4.96 -16.11 -12.77
CA PRO A 64 -4.38 -14.80 -12.50
C PRO A 64 -4.50 -14.45 -11.02
N ASP A 65 -3.38 -14.08 -10.41
CA ASP A 65 -3.35 -13.57 -9.04
C ASP A 65 -3.72 -12.08 -9.02
N CYS A 66 -4.75 -11.74 -8.25
CA CYS A 66 -5.11 -10.36 -7.95
C CYS A 66 -4.44 -9.93 -6.64
N TYR A 67 -3.66 -8.86 -6.71
CA TYR A 67 -2.95 -8.30 -5.56
C TYR A 67 -3.65 -7.04 -5.08
N ASP A 68 -3.85 -6.96 -3.77
CA ASP A 68 -4.17 -5.72 -3.07
C ASP A 68 -2.98 -5.31 -2.21
N PHE A 69 -2.37 -4.20 -2.59
CA PHE A 69 -1.27 -3.57 -1.88
C PHE A 69 -1.84 -2.53 -0.92
N SER A 70 -1.47 -2.61 0.36
CA SER A 70 -1.68 -1.57 1.35
C SER A 70 -0.33 -0.93 1.65
N LEU A 71 -0.13 0.27 1.12
CA LEU A 71 1.14 0.99 1.19
C LEU A 71 1.08 2.04 2.28
N THR A 72 2.12 2.07 3.11
CA THR A 72 2.32 3.09 4.15
C THR A 72 3.69 3.74 3.95
N ILE A 73 3.71 5.03 3.64
CA ILE A 73 4.94 5.83 3.66
C ILE A 73 5.03 6.51 5.03
N THR A 74 6.08 6.25 5.78
CA THR A 74 6.27 6.76 7.14
C THR A 74 7.43 7.75 7.18
N PHE A 75 7.16 8.96 7.66
CA PHE A 75 8.17 9.97 8.00
C PHE A 75 8.34 9.99 9.52
N ASP A 76 9.39 9.36 10.02
CA ASP A 76 9.66 9.23 11.46
C ASP A 76 10.62 10.33 11.94
N ASN A 77 10.10 11.21 12.81
CA ASN A 77 10.81 12.30 13.45
C ASN A 77 10.94 12.11 14.99
N LYS A 78 10.60 10.93 15.54
CA LYS A 78 10.57 10.69 17.00
C LYS A 78 11.88 11.00 17.72
N ALA A 79 13.02 10.90 17.03
CA ALA A 79 14.33 11.20 17.60
C ALA A 79 14.66 12.70 17.69
N HIS A 80 13.92 13.57 16.97
CA HIS A 80 14.16 15.02 16.87
C HIS A 80 15.64 15.41 16.67
N SER A 81 16.39 14.60 15.92
CA SER A 81 17.84 14.76 15.73
C SER A 81 18.21 15.73 14.59
N GLY A 82 17.21 16.42 14.01
CA GLY A 82 17.36 17.20 12.79
C GLY A 82 17.37 16.36 11.50
N ARG A 83 17.17 15.03 11.60
CA ARG A 83 17.04 14.11 10.47
C ARG A 83 15.76 13.28 10.59
N ILE A 84 14.91 13.38 9.57
CA ILE A 84 13.68 12.58 9.45
C ILE A 84 13.98 11.31 8.65
N LYS A 85 13.61 10.15 9.19
CA LYS A 85 13.74 8.87 8.49
C LYS A 85 12.49 8.64 7.65
N ILE A 86 12.66 8.19 6.41
CA ILE A 86 11.57 7.85 5.50
C ILE A 86 11.61 6.35 5.22
N SER A 87 10.49 5.65 5.38
CA SER A 87 10.31 4.26 4.99
C SER A 87 9.04 4.06 4.16
N LEU A 88 9.04 2.98 3.37
CA LEU A 88 7.88 2.51 2.64
C LEU A 88 7.63 1.07 3.05
N ASP A 89 6.48 0.83 3.69
CA ASP A 89 6.01 -0.48 4.07
C ASP A 89 4.86 -0.89 3.15
N ASN A 90 4.79 -2.18 2.81
CA ASN A 90 3.81 -2.74 1.89
C ASN A 90 3.25 -4.04 2.45
N ASP A 91 1.98 -4.04 2.81
CA ASP A 91 1.24 -5.24 3.19
C ASP A 91 0.40 -5.73 1.99
N ILE A 92 0.52 -7.01 1.67
CA ILE A 92 0.03 -7.60 0.42
C ILE A 92 -0.99 -8.68 0.73
N SER A 93 -2.19 -8.54 0.19
CA SER A 93 -3.20 -9.59 0.17
C SER A 93 -3.36 -10.14 -1.25
N ILE A 94 -3.18 -11.46 -1.39
CA ILE A 94 -3.39 -12.18 -2.65
C ILE A 94 -4.79 -12.76 -2.64
N ARG A 95 -5.54 -12.51 -3.71
CA ARG A 95 -6.91 -13.00 -3.90
C ARG A 95 -7.07 -13.58 -5.30
N GLU A 96 -8.01 -14.51 -5.45
CA GLU A 96 -8.47 -14.93 -6.76
C GLU A 96 -9.25 -13.79 -7.43
N CYS A 97 -8.89 -13.47 -8.67
CA CYS A 97 -9.62 -12.51 -9.47
C CYS A 97 -11.05 -13.02 -9.76
N LYS A 98 -12.07 -12.16 -9.62
CA LYS A 98 -13.43 -12.46 -10.10
C LYS A 98 -13.52 -12.26 -11.61
N ASP A 99 -14.38 -13.03 -12.27
CA ASP A 99 -14.77 -12.86 -13.68
C ASP A 99 -13.60 -12.80 -14.68
N TRP A 100 -12.54 -13.58 -14.45
CA TRP A 100 -11.44 -13.70 -15.40
C TRP A 100 -11.86 -14.57 -16.60
N HIS A 101 -11.59 -14.10 -17.83
CA HIS A 101 -11.78 -14.88 -19.05
C HIS A 101 -10.44 -15.01 -19.75
N VAL A 102 -9.88 -16.22 -19.77
CA VAL A 102 -8.73 -16.53 -20.63
C VAL A 102 -9.19 -17.54 -21.68
N SER A 103 -9.02 -17.17 -22.95
CA SER A 103 -9.28 -18.04 -24.08
C SER A 103 -8.26 -19.20 -24.08
N GLY A 104 -8.64 -20.38 -23.57
CA GLY A 104 -7.78 -21.58 -23.54
C GLY A 104 -8.05 -22.53 -22.36
N SER A 105 -7.65 -23.80 -22.48
CA SER A 105 -7.95 -24.91 -21.55
C SER A 105 -7.14 -24.90 -20.24
N ILE A 106 -7.15 -23.80 -19.49
CA ILE A 106 -6.36 -23.60 -18.26
C ILE A 106 -6.89 -24.44 -17.08
N GLN A 107 -8.19 -24.76 -17.08
CA GLN A 107 -8.90 -25.37 -15.96
C GLN A 107 -8.44 -26.78 -15.55
N LYS A 108 -7.53 -27.42 -16.31
CA LYS A 108 -7.07 -28.79 -16.02
C LYS A 108 -5.89 -28.86 -15.04
N ASN A 109 -5.09 -27.80 -14.88
CA ASN A 109 -3.79 -27.92 -14.21
C ASN A 109 -3.89 -27.89 -12.67
N THR A 110 -4.80 -27.09 -12.11
CA THR A 110 -4.98 -26.94 -10.65
C THR A 110 -5.35 -28.25 -9.96
N HIS A 111 -6.12 -29.11 -10.62
CA HIS A 111 -6.52 -30.42 -10.08
C HIS A 111 -5.36 -31.41 -9.98
N TYR A 112 -4.37 -31.36 -10.87
CA TYR A 112 -3.22 -32.27 -10.83
C TYR A 112 -2.25 -31.92 -9.69
N MET A 113 -2.08 -30.63 -9.39
CA MET A 113 -1.22 -30.19 -8.29
C MET A 113 -1.73 -30.69 -6.93
N MET A 114 -3.04 -30.59 -6.68
CA MET A 114 -3.67 -31.12 -5.47
C MET A 114 -3.50 -32.64 -5.31
N ILE A 115 -3.58 -33.39 -6.42
CA ILE A 115 -3.37 -34.85 -6.40
C ILE A 115 -1.90 -35.16 -6.10
N PHE A 116 -0.97 -34.41 -6.70
CA PHE A 116 0.45 -34.57 -6.44
C PHE A 116 0.79 -34.30 -4.98
N ASP A 117 0.27 -33.22 -4.40
CA ASP A 117 0.49 -32.89 -2.98
C ASP A 117 -0.01 -34.00 -2.06
N ALA A 118 -1.18 -34.59 -2.35
CA ALA A 118 -1.72 -35.72 -1.60
C ALA A 118 -0.84 -36.97 -1.71
N LEU A 119 -0.23 -37.23 -2.87
CA LEU A 119 0.71 -38.34 -3.06
C LEU A 119 2.04 -38.12 -2.31
N VAL A 120 2.51 -36.87 -2.18
CA VAL A 120 3.75 -36.56 -1.44
C VAL A 120 3.56 -36.73 0.07
N ILE A 121 2.36 -36.45 0.58
CA ILE A 121 2.03 -36.62 2.00
C ILE A 121 1.93 -38.10 2.41
N LEU A 122 1.61 -38.99 1.47
CA LEU A 122 1.33 -40.42 1.69
C LEU A 122 2.61 -41.27 1.67
#